data_AF-A0A6L9UI68-F1
#
_entry.id   AF-A0A6L9UI68-F1
#
_cell.length_a   1.000
_cell.length_b   1.000
_cell.length_c   1.000
_cell.angle_alpha   90.00
_cell.angle_beta   90.00
_cell.angle_gamma   90.00
#
_symmetry.space_group_name_H-M   'P 1'
#
loop_
_entity.id
_entity.type
_entity.pdbx_description
1 polymer ?
#
loop_
_entity_poly.entity_id
_entity_poly.type
_entity_poly.pdbx_seq_one_letter_code
_entity_poly.pdbx_strand_id
1 'polypeptide(L)' 'VDLFLGWWDYGFKSWRKRAGKDATLAFTCELGPKPYAITGRDGEDTTDRWDESMLMRQEIRDLWAKTFG' A
#
# COMPACT_ATOMS: atom_id res chain seq x y z
N VAL A 1 3.77 10.91 1.90
CA VAL A 1 3.79 9.55 1.30
C VAL A 1 3.98 9.57 -0.22
N ASP A 2 4.00 10.76 -0.82
CA ASP A 2 3.89 10.99 -2.27
C ASP A 2 4.97 10.31 -3.11
N LEU A 3 6.22 10.24 -2.61
CA LEU A 3 7.30 9.53 -3.29
C LEU A 3 6.93 8.05 -3.52
N PHE A 4 6.43 7.38 -2.48
CA PHE A 4 6.07 5.97 -2.53
C PHE A 4 4.83 5.75 -3.42
N LEU A 5 3.84 6.65 -3.35
CA LEU A 5 2.68 6.61 -4.24
C LEU A 5 3.11 6.82 -5.71
N GLY A 6 4.10 7.67 -5.98
CA GLY A 6 4.67 7.83 -7.32
C GLY A 6 5.30 6.55 -7.86
N TRP A 7 6.02 5.79 -7.03
CA TRP A 7 6.57 4.49 -7.43
C TRP A 7 5.47 3.45 -7.69
N TRP A 8 4.42 3.41 -6.86
CA TRP A 8 3.28 2.54 -7.08
C TRP A 8 2.51 2.88 -8.36
N ASP A 9 2.29 4.16 -8.65
CA ASP A 9 1.64 4.61 -9.89
C ASP A 9 2.42 4.14 -11.12
N TYR A 10 3.74 4.34 -11.12
CA TYR A 10 4.61 3.84 -12.16
C TYR A 10 4.51 2.32 -12.30
N GLY A 11 4.57 1.58 -11.18
CA GLY A 11 4.45 0.13 -11.14
C GLY A 11 3.12 -0.37 -11.71
N PHE A 12 1.99 0.23 -11.30
CA PHE A 12 0.66 -0.13 -11.78
C PHE A 12 0.48 0.12 -13.27
N LYS A 13 0.89 1.29 -13.77
CA LYS A 13 0.86 1.61 -15.21
C LYS A 13 1.74 0.65 -16.00
N SER A 14 2.94 0.35 -15.49
CA SER A 14 3.88 -0.60 -16.11
C SER A 14 3.29 -2.02 -16.15
N TRP A 15 2.70 -2.50 -15.06
CA TRP A 15 2.06 -3.81 -14.99
C TRP A 15 0.90 -3.95 -15.97
N ARG A 16 -0.02 -2.97 -15.99
CA ARG A 16 -1.18 -2.96 -16.90
C ARG A 16 -0.81 -3.09 -18.37
N LYS A 17 0.28 -2.44 -18.81
CA LYS A 17 0.78 -2.53 -20.19
C LYS A 17 1.14 -3.97 -20.61
N ARG A 18 1.43 -4.85 -19.65
CA ARG A 18 1.80 -6.26 -19.89
C ARG A 18 0.70 -7.25 -19.50
N ALA A 19 -0.28 -6.82 -18.71
CA ALA A 19 -1.31 -7.67 -18.17
C ALA A 19 -2.32 -8.08 -19.24
N GLY A 20 -2.78 -9.34 -19.20
CA GLY A 20 -3.89 -9.80 -20.05
C GLY A 20 -5.22 -9.19 -19.60
N LYS A 21 -6.22 -9.20 -20.49
CA LYS A 21 -7.56 -8.60 -20.26
C LYS A 21 -8.25 -9.05 -18.96
N ASP A 22 -8.00 -10.28 -18.52
CA ASP A 22 -8.64 -10.90 -17.36
C ASP A 22 -7.66 -11.05 -16.16
N ALA A 23 -6.49 -10.41 -16.23
CA ALA A 23 -5.49 -10.49 -15.18
C ALA A 23 -5.89 -9.65 -13.96
N THR A 24 -5.59 -10.16 -12.77
CA THR A 24 -5.80 -9.47 -11.49
C THR A 24 -4.46 -9.13 -10.85
N LEU A 25 -4.35 -7.93 -10.29
CA LEU A 25 -3.20 -7.52 -9.48
C LEU A 25 -3.60 -7.53 -8.00
N ALA A 26 -2.87 -8.31 -7.19
CA ALA A 26 -3.03 -8.30 -5.74
C ALA A 26 -2.09 -7.28 -5.11
N PHE A 27 -2.59 -6.54 -4.12
CA PHE A 27 -1.81 -5.68 -3.25
C PHE A 27 -2.03 -6.13 -1.81
N THR A 28 -0.95 -6.42 -1.10
CA THR A 28 -0.97 -6.90 0.29
C THR A 28 -0.22 -5.90 1.15
N CYS A 29 -0.87 -5.42 2.22
CA CYS A 29 -0.19 -4.62 3.24
C CYS A 29 0.66 -5.56 4.10
N GLU A 30 1.97 -5.34 4.13
CA GLU A 30 2.88 -6.04 5.04
C GLU A 30 3.35 -5.07 6.10
N LEU A 31 3.01 -5.36 7.35
CA LEU A 31 3.47 -4.60 8.51
C LEU A 31 4.44 -5.48 9.31
N GLY A 32 5.56 -4.90 9.73
CA GLY A 32 6.55 -5.61 10.51
C GLY A 32 5.95 -6.13 11.83
N PRO A 33 6.40 -7.29 12.34
CA PRO A 33 5.96 -7.78 13.64
C PRO A 33 6.37 -6.80 14.76
N LYS A 34 5.74 -6.90 15.93
CA LYS A 34 5.94 -5.99 17.08
C LYS A 34 7.40 -5.57 17.36
N PRO A 35 8.42 -6.45 17.28
CA PRO A 35 9.81 -6.04 17.50
C PRO A 35 10.36 -4.98 16.52
N TYR A 36 9.77 -4.84 15.32
CA TYR A 36 10.15 -3.84 14.31
C TYR A 36 9.19 -2.65 14.27
N ALA A 37 8.25 -2.59 15.20
CA ALA A 37 7.30 -1.51 15.30
C ALA A 37 7.95 -0.24 15.83
N ILE A 38 7.36 0.89 15.45
CA ILE A 38 7.63 2.15 16.15
C ILE A 38 6.86 2.11 17.46
N THR A 39 7.57 1.77 18.52
CA THR A 39 7.01 1.66 19.87
C THR A 39 7.22 2.93 20.69
N GLY A 40 6.25 3.20 21.55
CA GLY A 40 6.30 4.27 22.53
C GLY A 40 7.23 3.94 23.70
N ARG A 41 7.33 4.87 24.65
CA ARG A 41 8.14 4.70 25.87
C ARG A 41 7.65 3.53 26.75
N ASP A 42 6.39 3.15 26.61
CA ASP A 42 5.75 2.00 27.26
C ASP A 42 5.98 0.66 26.53
N GLY A 43 6.63 0.67 25.36
CA GLY A 43 6.89 -0.53 24.57
C GLY A 43 5.69 -1.00 23.74
N GLU A 44 4.59 -0.24 23.72
CA GLU A 44 3.43 -0.50 22.86
C GLU A 44 3.51 0.29 21.56
N ASP A 45 2.72 -0.12 20.57
CA ASP A 45 2.69 0.58 19.30
C ASP A 45 2.13 1.98 19.47
N THR A 46 2.77 2.93 18.79
CA THR A 46 2.32 4.33 18.80
C THR A 46 1.05 4.56 17.97
N THR A 47 0.65 3.58 17.17
CA THR A 47 -0.47 3.62 16.22
C THR A 47 -1.21 2.28 16.18
N ASP A 48 -2.46 2.29 15.69
CA ASP A 48 -3.21 1.07 15.40
C ASP A 48 -2.84 0.54 14.00
N ARG A 49 -2.17 -0.61 13.96
CA ARG A 49 -1.73 -1.27 12.71
C ARG A 49 -2.87 -1.63 11.77
N TRP A 50 -4.05 -1.95 12.31
CA TRP A 50 -5.20 -2.28 11.48
C TRP A 50 -5.66 -1.04 10.72
N ASP A 51 -5.78 0.09 11.41
CA ASP A 51 -6.18 1.35 10.80
C ASP A 51 -5.14 1.84 9.77
N GLU A 52 -3.84 1.69 10.06
CA GLU A 52 -2.77 1.95 9.09
C GLU A 52 -2.92 1.11 7.81
N SER A 53 -3.20 -0.19 7.96
CA SER A 53 -3.40 -1.08 6.82
C SER A 53 -4.63 -0.70 5.98
N MET A 54 -5.69 -0.21 6.63
CA MET A 54 -6.89 0.27 5.96
C MET A 54 -6.63 1.58 5.21
N LEU A 55 -5.85 2.49 5.79
CA LEU A 55 -5.43 3.73 5.13
C LEU A 55 -4.57 3.41 3.89
N MET A 56 -3.57 2.54 4.01
CA MET A 56 -2.75 2.10 2.87
C MET A 56 -3.59 1.45 1.77
N ARG A 57 -4.54 0.58 2.14
CA ARG A 57 -5.49 -0.03 1.20
C ARG A 57 -6.30 1.03 0.46
N GLN A 58 -6.77 2.07 1.14
CA GLN A 58 -7.55 3.14 0.54
C GLN A 58 -6.71 3.93 -0.47
N GLU A 59 -5.53 4.39 -0.06
CA GLU A 59 -4.58 5.15 -0.92
C GLU A 59 -4.26 4.39 -2.22
N ILE A 60 -3.98 3.09 -2.10
CA ILE A 60 -3.64 2.25 -3.24
C ILE A 60 -4.84 1.99 -4.16
N ARG A 61 -6.05 1.86 -3.61
CA ARG A 61 -7.28 1.76 -4.41
C ARG A 61 -7.54 3.04 -5.18
N ASP A 62 -7.38 4.20 -4.54
CA ASP A 62 -7.57 5.50 -5.17
C ASP A 62 -6.52 5.74 -6.25
N LEU A 63 -5.27 5.35 -6.00
CA LEU A 63 -4.21 5.41 -6.98
C LEU A 63 -4.49 4.49 -8.17
N TRP A 64 -4.89 3.24 -7.92
CA TRP A 64 -5.27 2.29 -8.97
C TRP A 64 -6.42 2.81 -9.83
N ALA A 65 -7.44 3.44 -9.22
CA ALA A 65 -8.54 4.07 -9.94
C ALA A 65 -8.07 5.18 -10.90
N LYS A 66 -7.06 5.95 -10.51
CA LYS A 66 -6.45 7.01 -11.36
C LYS A 66 -5.60 6.46 -12.51
N THR A 67 -5.23 5.17 -12.49
CA THR A 67 -4.52 4.54 -13.61
C THR A 67 -5.44 4.16 -14.78
N PHE A 68 -6.76 4.22 -14.59
CA PHE A 68 -7.72 4.12 -15.67
C PHE A 68 -7.81 5.48 -16.38
N GLY A 69 -7.16 5.58 -17.54
CA GLY A 69 -7.29 6.67 -18.51
C GLY A 69 -7.56 6.08 -19.88
#